data_AF-A0A3M1F6G4-F1
#
_entry.id   AF-A0A3M1F6G4-F1
#
_cell.length_a   1.000
_cell.length_b   1.000
_cell.length_c   1.000
_cell.angle_alpha   90.00
_cell.angle_beta   90.00
_cell.angle_gamma   90.00
#
_symmetry.space_group_name_H-M   'P 1'
#
loop_
_entity.id
_entity.type
_entity.pdbx_description
1 polymer ?
#
loop_
_entity_poly.entity_id
_entity_poly.type
_entity_poly.pdbx_seq_one_letter_code
_entity_poly.pdbx_strand_id
1 'polypeptide(L)'
;MASPKKQQTTTNKNQAALSSSTRTTTLFPSKKRRAQMEIIGLLIIVVLVVIIFFFLLSFTLGKHQPTPKSKIQHDEYATRFVEAIYTLDTPCGARMDNYIKDCILHKPTMCQGKNACAYVNDVTRTILTKTLASWGEPYLFNISKTPIHHAYGNCTGTSEAWRVGE
;
A
#
# COMPACT_ATOMS: atom_id res chain seq x y z
N MET A 1 33.93 14.67 -4.98
CA MET A 1 33.81 14.51 -6.43
C MET A 1 32.32 14.49 -6.80
N ALA A 2 31.91 15.38 -7.71
CA ALA A 2 30.62 15.52 -8.42
C ALA A 2 29.32 15.60 -7.58
N SER A 3 28.84 16.81 -7.21
CA SER A 3 27.92 17.72 -7.94
C SER A 3 26.44 17.26 -8.05
N PRO A 4 25.48 17.95 -7.41
CA PRO A 4 24.04 17.77 -7.66
C PRO A 4 23.55 18.65 -8.84
N LYS A 5 22.85 18.04 -9.81
CA LYS A 5 22.17 18.74 -10.90
C LYS A 5 20.84 19.33 -10.42
N LYS A 6 20.73 20.65 -10.43
CA LYS A 6 19.46 21.40 -10.43
C LYS A 6 18.80 21.25 -11.80
N GLN A 7 17.51 20.94 -11.86
CA GLN A 7 16.71 21.06 -13.09
C GLN A 7 15.55 22.03 -12.87
N GLN A 8 15.39 22.88 -13.88
CA GLN A 8 14.69 24.15 -13.90
C GLN A 8 13.17 23.97 -14.07
N THR A 9 12.45 24.79 -13.32
CA THR A 9 11.03 25.08 -13.50
C THR A 9 10.86 25.95 -14.75
N THR A 10 10.22 25.43 -15.80
CA THR A 10 9.84 26.21 -16.98
C THR A 10 8.41 26.71 -16.83
N THR A 11 8.30 27.97 -16.42
CA THR A 11 7.06 28.76 -16.42
C THR A 11 6.74 29.15 -17.86
N ASN A 12 5.70 28.55 -18.45
CA ASN A 12 5.24 28.93 -19.78
C ASN A 12 4.15 30.01 -19.69
N LYS A 13 4.58 31.27 -19.88
CA LYS A 13 3.71 32.43 -20.09
C LYS A 13 3.35 32.49 -21.58
N ASN A 14 2.14 32.09 -21.93
CA ASN A 14 1.53 32.42 -23.22
C ASN A 14 0.06 32.82 -22.99
N GLN A 15 -0.14 34.09 -22.67
CA GLN A 15 -1.42 34.77 -22.83
C GLN A 15 -1.18 35.92 -23.82
N ALA A 16 -1.68 35.77 -25.03
CA ALA A 16 -1.75 36.83 -26.01
C ALA A 16 -3.06 36.70 -26.81
N ALA A 17 -3.69 37.86 -27.02
CA ALA A 17 -4.74 38.17 -28.00
C ALA A 17 -6.10 37.47 -27.79
N LEU A 18 -7.09 38.08 -27.13
CA LEU A 18 -7.82 39.31 -27.46
C LEU A 18 -8.60 39.23 -28.80
N SER A 19 -9.91 39.42 -28.65
CA SER A 19 -10.90 39.96 -29.59
C SER A 19 -11.50 39.06 -30.68
N SER A 20 -12.72 38.57 -30.41
CA SER A 20 -13.85 38.72 -31.34
C SER A 20 -15.19 38.70 -30.60
N SER A 21 -15.64 39.92 -30.26
CA SER A 21 -17.02 40.39 -30.09
C SER A 21 -18.12 39.37 -30.43
N THR A 22 -18.56 38.59 -29.45
CA THR A 22 -19.84 37.86 -29.52
C THR A 22 -20.95 38.83 -29.15
N ARG A 23 -21.61 39.42 -30.16
CA ARG A 23 -22.78 40.30 -30.00
C ARG A 23 -23.83 39.60 -29.14
N THR A 24 -23.94 40.01 -27.90
CA THR A 24 -25.04 39.66 -27.00
C THR A 24 -26.25 40.50 -27.41
N THR A 25 -26.99 40.05 -28.42
CA THR A 25 -28.33 40.58 -28.69
C THR A 25 -29.26 40.14 -27.57
N THR A 26 -29.38 40.97 -26.54
CA THR A 26 -30.46 40.91 -25.54
C THR A 26 -31.78 41.24 -26.23
N LEU A 27 -32.35 40.25 -26.91
CA LEU A 27 -33.68 40.32 -27.51
C LEU A 27 -34.72 40.00 -26.44
N PHE A 28 -35.53 40.99 -26.10
CA PHE A 28 -36.59 40.94 -25.11
C PHE A 28 -37.46 39.67 -25.22
N PRO A 29 -37.85 39.06 -24.09
CA PRO A 29 -38.60 37.81 -24.09
C PRO A 29 -40.05 38.01 -24.55
N SER A 30 -40.34 37.56 -25.77
CA SER A 30 -41.72 37.24 -26.19
C SER A 30 -42.29 36.14 -25.28
N LYS A 31 -43.61 36.09 -25.07
CA LYS A 31 -44.28 35.17 -24.14
C LYS A 31 -43.90 33.68 -24.29
N LYS A 32 -43.35 33.27 -25.45
CA LYS A 32 -42.79 31.93 -25.71
C LYS A 32 -41.48 31.62 -24.95
N ARG A 33 -40.76 32.64 -24.44
CA ARG A 33 -39.49 32.48 -23.71
C ARG A 33 -39.65 32.08 -22.23
N ARG A 34 -40.84 32.25 -21.64
CA ARG A 34 -41.08 31.80 -20.25
C ARG A 34 -41.00 30.28 -20.12
N ALA A 35 -41.60 29.55 -21.07
CA ALA A 35 -41.51 28.09 -21.10
C ALA A 35 -40.07 27.58 -21.30
N GLN A 36 -39.22 28.34 -22.01
CA GLN A 36 -37.82 27.96 -22.23
C GLN A 36 -36.97 28.08 -20.95
N MET A 37 -37.26 29.03 -20.06
CA MET A 37 -36.54 29.15 -18.79
C MET A 37 -36.87 28.01 -17.82
N GLU A 38 -38.11 27.51 -17.85
CA GLU A 38 -38.56 26.42 -16.97
C GLU A 38 -37.86 25.08 -17.33
N ILE A 39 -37.68 24.82 -18.62
CA ILE A 39 -36.97 23.63 -19.13
C ILE A 39 -35.48 23.66 -18.77
N ILE A 40 -34.84 24.84 -18.80
CA ILE A 40 -33.43 25.00 -18.42
C ILE A 40 -33.22 24.70 -16.93
N GLY A 41 -34.14 25.15 -16.07
CA GLY A 41 -34.09 24.85 -14.64
C GLY A 41 -34.17 23.36 -14.35
N LEU A 42 -35.08 22.65 -15.04
CA LEU A 42 -35.24 21.21 -14.90
C LEU A 42 -33.99 20.45 -15.35
N LEU A 43 -33.34 20.88 -16.43
CA LEU A 43 -32.12 20.26 -16.94
C LEU A 43 -30.96 20.32 -15.94
N ILE A 44 -30.78 21.45 -15.24
CA ILE A 44 -29.72 21.61 -14.24
C ILE A 44 -29.92 20.65 -13.05
N ILE A 45 -31.16 20.48 -12.59
CA ILE A 45 -31.49 19.58 -11.48
C ILE A 45 -31.19 18.13 -11.86
N VAL A 46 -31.53 17.71 -13.08
CA VAL A 46 -31.24 16.35 -13.56
C VAL A 46 -29.74 16.07 -13.57
N VAL A 47 -28.92 17.02 -14.04
CA VAL A 47 -27.45 16.87 -14.04
C VAL A 47 -26.91 16.74 -12.60
N LEU A 48 -27.42 17.55 -11.67
CA LEU A 48 -27.03 17.45 -10.25
C LEU A 48 -27.36 16.08 -9.65
N VAL A 49 -28.55 15.55 -9.93
CA VAL A 49 -28.97 14.23 -9.44
C VAL A 49 -28.07 13.12 -9.98
N VAL A 50 -27.71 13.16 -11.27
CA VAL A 50 -26.82 12.16 -11.88
C VAL A 50 -25.43 12.19 -11.24
N ILE A 51 -24.88 13.37 -10.96
CA ILE A 51 -23.58 13.51 -10.29
C ILE A 51 -23.62 12.92 -8.88
N ILE A 52 -24.64 13.27 -8.09
CA ILE A 52 -24.81 12.74 -6.73
C ILE A 52 -24.94 11.21 -6.76
N PHE A 53 -25.72 10.67 -7.69
CA PHE A 53 -25.88 9.24 -7.85
C PHE A 53 -24.55 8.55 -8.21
N PHE A 54 -23.74 9.16 -9.08
CA PHE A 54 -22.43 8.66 -9.43
C PHE A 54 -21.46 8.62 -8.23
N PHE A 55 -21.51 9.64 -7.36
CA PHE A 55 -20.74 9.64 -6.12
C PHE A 55 -21.19 8.52 -5.17
N LEU A 56 -22.50 8.33 -4.99
CA LEU A 56 -23.03 7.25 -4.14
C LEU A 56 -22.62 5.87 -4.66
N LEU A 57 -22.69 5.64 -5.97
CA LEU A 57 -22.20 4.42 -6.59
C LEU A 57 -20.70 4.25 -6.38
N SER A 58 -19.91 5.30 -6.59
CA SER A 58 -18.45 5.26 -6.40
C SER A 58 -18.07 4.92 -4.96
N PHE A 59 -18.78 5.47 -3.97
CA PHE A 59 -18.55 5.13 -2.56
C PHE A 59 -19.03 3.73 -2.19
N THR A 60 -20.11 3.25 -2.80
CA THR A 60 -20.64 1.91 -2.53
C THR A 60 -19.76 0.82 -3.15
N LEU A 61 -19.27 1.04 -4.38
CA LEU A 61 -18.35 0.14 -5.07
C LEU A 61 -16.90 0.29 -4.59
N GLY A 62 -16.56 1.45 -4.04
CA GLY A 62 -15.23 1.80 -3.53
C GLY A 62 -14.87 1.17 -2.18
N LYS A 63 -15.75 0.35 -1.59
CA LYS A 63 -15.36 -0.54 -0.48
C LYS A 63 -14.40 -1.59 -1.05
N HIS A 64 -13.13 -1.17 -1.07
CA HIS A 64 -11.97 -1.91 -1.51
C HIS A 64 -12.02 -3.31 -0.90
N GLN A 65 -12.49 -4.30 -1.68
CA GLN A 65 -12.04 -5.65 -1.41
C GLN A 65 -10.51 -5.58 -1.49
N PRO A 66 -9.76 -6.06 -0.47
CA PRO A 66 -8.31 -6.05 -0.50
C PRO A 66 -7.93 -6.72 -1.80
N THR A 67 -7.41 -5.92 -2.74
CA THR A 67 -7.18 -6.41 -4.09
C THR A 67 -6.26 -7.62 -3.95
N PRO A 68 -6.54 -8.77 -4.60
CA PRO A 68 -5.72 -9.97 -4.48
C PRO A 68 -4.24 -9.72 -4.85
N LYS A 69 -3.95 -8.60 -5.53
CA LYS A 69 -2.61 -8.09 -5.79
C LYS A 69 -1.80 -7.77 -4.52
N SER A 70 -2.44 -7.28 -3.45
CA SER A 70 -1.75 -6.96 -2.19
C SER A 70 -1.22 -8.22 -1.49
N LYS A 71 -2.00 -9.31 -1.46
CA LYS A 71 -1.57 -10.58 -0.85
C LYS A 71 -0.34 -11.17 -1.54
N ILE A 72 -0.34 -11.17 -2.88
CA ILE A 72 0.80 -11.68 -3.67
C ILE A 72 2.08 -10.89 -3.39
N GLN A 73 1.97 -9.56 -3.23
CA GLN A 73 3.13 -8.73 -2.90
C GLN A 73 3.68 -9.06 -1.51
N HIS A 74 2.83 -9.23 -0.50
CA HIS A 74 3.27 -9.57 0.85
C HIS A 74 3.98 -10.93 0.91
N ASP A 75 3.49 -11.94 0.19
CA ASP A 75 4.12 -13.26 0.14
C ASP A 75 5.49 -13.21 -0.55
N GLU A 76 5.63 -12.41 -1.62
CA GLU A 76 6.92 -12.22 -2.28
C GLU A 76 7.91 -11.50 -1.36
N TYR A 77 7.49 -10.42 -0.69
CA TYR A 77 8.35 -9.72 0.28
C TYR A 77 8.78 -10.61 1.44
N ALA A 78 7.87 -11.42 1.99
CA ALA A 78 8.18 -12.36 3.06
C ALA A 78 9.20 -13.40 2.62
N THR A 79 9.04 -13.96 1.42
CA THR A 79 9.97 -14.95 0.85
C THR A 79 11.36 -14.36 0.66
N ARG A 80 11.45 -13.18 0.02
CA ARG A 80 12.73 -12.47 -0.18
C ARG A 80 13.39 -12.09 1.14
N PHE A 81 12.60 -11.71 2.12
CA PHE A 81 13.10 -11.39 3.46
C PHE A 81 13.71 -12.62 4.14
N VAL A 82 13.05 -13.78 4.08
CA VAL A 82 13.58 -15.03 4.60
C VAL A 82 14.87 -15.43 3.87
N GLU A 83 14.89 -15.37 2.53
CA GLU A 83 16.11 -15.61 1.73
C GLU A 83 17.27 -14.70 2.15
N ALA A 84 16.99 -13.41 2.38
CA ALA A 84 18.00 -12.44 2.82
C ALA A 84 18.52 -12.76 4.23
N ILE A 85 17.65 -13.16 5.17
CA ILE A 85 18.08 -13.56 6.51
C ILE A 85 18.94 -14.81 6.46
N TYR A 86 18.55 -15.83 5.68
CA TYR A 86 19.30 -17.09 5.60
C TYR A 86 20.69 -16.90 5.00
N THR A 87 20.83 -15.96 4.07
CA THR A 87 22.10 -15.68 3.39
C THR A 87 23.02 -14.74 4.15
N LEU A 88 22.56 -14.15 5.26
CA LEU A 88 23.32 -13.21 6.07
C LEU A 88 24.55 -13.86 6.72
N ASP A 89 25.72 -13.27 6.49
CA ASP A 89 26.95 -13.64 7.16
C ASP A 89 26.97 -13.05 8.57
N THR A 90 27.27 -13.91 9.56
CA THR A 90 27.37 -13.49 10.95
C THR A 90 28.83 -13.20 11.32
N PRO A 91 29.08 -12.30 12.29
CA PRO A 91 30.43 -12.06 12.83
C PRO A 91 31.04 -13.31 13.51
N CYS A 92 30.26 -14.37 13.71
CA CYS A 92 30.71 -15.61 14.31
C CYS A 92 31.22 -16.64 13.29
N GLY A 93 31.38 -16.25 12.01
CA GLY A 93 32.03 -17.05 10.97
C GLY A 93 31.16 -18.14 10.34
N ALA A 94 29.92 -18.29 10.79
CA ALA A 94 28.91 -19.13 10.16
C ALA A 94 27.78 -18.26 9.58
N ARG A 95 27.11 -18.78 8.55
CA ARG A 95 25.91 -18.16 7.99
C ARG A 95 24.74 -18.30 8.96
N MET A 96 23.80 -17.37 8.87
CA MET A 96 22.62 -17.32 9.75
C MET A 96 21.77 -18.59 9.69
N ASP A 97 21.71 -19.28 8.54
CA ASP A 97 20.99 -20.53 8.37
C ASP A 97 21.47 -21.63 9.33
N ASN A 98 22.78 -21.68 9.64
CA ASN A 98 23.34 -22.63 10.60
C ASN A 98 22.85 -22.33 12.02
N TYR A 99 22.77 -21.06 12.42
CA TYR A 99 22.23 -20.67 13.73
C TYR A 99 20.73 -20.95 13.85
N ILE A 100 19.97 -20.77 12.77
CA ILE A 100 18.55 -21.12 12.73
C ILE A 100 18.39 -22.63 12.90
N LYS A 101 19.16 -23.45 12.16
CA LYS A 101 19.16 -24.91 12.30
C LYS A 101 19.53 -25.35 13.70
N ASP A 102 20.59 -24.77 14.28
CA ASP A 102 21.05 -25.09 15.62
C ASP A 102 20.04 -24.69 16.70
N CYS A 103 19.32 -23.58 16.50
CA CYS A 103 18.21 -23.19 17.36
C CYS A 103 17.08 -24.23 17.32
N ILE A 104 16.65 -24.68 16.14
CA ILE A 104 15.58 -25.68 15.98
C ILE A 104 15.99 -27.03 16.60
N LEU A 105 17.25 -27.42 16.43
CA LEU A 105 17.84 -28.64 16.96
C LEU A 105 18.26 -28.55 18.44
N HIS A 106 18.11 -27.37 19.07
CA HIS A 106 18.53 -27.11 20.45
C HIS A 106 20.01 -27.44 20.70
N LYS A 107 20.87 -27.20 19.69
CA LYS A 107 22.31 -27.42 19.82
C LYS A 107 22.94 -26.29 20.65
N PRO A 108 23.96 -26.58 21.49
CA PRO A 108 24.62 -25.60 22.34
C PRO A 108 25.62 -24.72 21.57
N THR A 109 25.20 -24.17 20.43
CA THR A 109 26.02 -23.26 19.63
C THR A 109 25.94 -21.86 20.23
N MET A 110 27.10 -21.25 20.48
CA MET A 110 27.23 -19.91 21.07
C MET A 110 27.77 -18.93 20.03
N CYS A 111 27.22 -17.71 20.02
CA CYS A 111 27.72 -16.59 19.22
C CYS A 111 27.63 -15.32 20.05
N GLN A 112 28.75 -14.62 20.23
CA GLN A 112 28.85 -13.42 21.09
C GLN A 112 28.31 -13.63 22.52
N GLY A 113 28.54 -14.82 23.09
CA GLY A 113 28.05 -15.17 24.44
C GLY A 113 26.55 -15.43 24.53
N LYS A 114 25.82 -15.43 23.42
CA LYS A 114 24.39 -15.79 23.34
C LYS A 114 24.24 -17.18 22.72
N ASN A 115 23.24 -17.93 23.17
CA ASN A 115 22.87 -19.18 22.50
C ASN A 115 22.30 -18.88 21.10
N ALA A 116 22.30 -19.89 20.22
CA ALA A 116 21.87 -19.74 18.83
C ALA A 116 20.46 -19.10 18.70
N CYS A 117 19.49 -19.52 19.52
CA CYS A 117 18.14 -18.96 19.47
C CYS A 117 18.07 -17.49 19.90
N ALA A 118 18.75 -17.11 20.99
CA ALA A 118 18.77 -15.73 21.46
C ALA A 118 19.50 -14.83 20.46
N TYR A 119 20.56 -15.32 19.84
CA TYR A 119 21.27 -14.60 18.78
C TYR A 119 20.36 -14.39 17.55
N VAL A 120 19.72 -15.45 17.05
CA VAL A 120 18.79 -15.37 15.91
C VAL A 120 17.64 -14.41 16.19
N ASN A 121 17.06 -14.46 17.40
CA ASN A 121 15.96 -13.59 17.79
C ASN A 121 16.41 -12.12 17.84
N ASP A 122 17.58 -11.83 18.42
CA ASP A 122 18.12 -10.47 18.54
C ASP A 122 18.43 -9.84 17.17
N VAL A 123 19.08 -10.60 16.28
CA VAL A 123 19.37 -10.17 14.91
C VAL A 123 18.09 -9.97 14.12
N THR A 124 17.17 -10.94 14.15
CA THR A 124 15.89 -10.83 13.42
C THR A 124 15.07 -9.64 13.91
N ARG A 125 14.97 -9.44 15.23
CA ARG A 125 14.30 -8.28 15.82
C ARG A 125 14.94 -6.99 15.36
N THR A 126 16.27 -6.91 15.34
CA THR A 126 17.01 -5.73 14.88
C THR A 126 16.71 -5.42 13.42
N ILE A 127 16.72 -6.44 12.55
CA ILE A 127 16.42 -6.28 11.12
C ILE A 127 14.98 -5.80 10.95
N LEU A 128 14.00 -6.49 11.52
CA LEU A 128 12.57 -6.14 11.40
C LEU A 128 12.26 -4.74 11.94
N THR A 129 12.90 -4.35 13.05
CA THR A 129 12.73 -3.00 13.62
C THR A 129 13.32 -1.94 12.70
N LYS A 130 14.45 -2.22 12.05
CA LYS A 130 15.08 -1.25 11.12
C LYS A 130 14.42 -1.21 9.75
N THR A 131 13.74 -2.27 9.33
CA THR A 131 13.05 -2.35 8.03
C THR A 131 11.56 -2.05 8.18
N LEU A 132 10.77 -3.03 8.62
CA LEU A 132 9.30 -2.97 8.66
C LEU A 132 8.78 -1.89 9.62
N ALA A 133 9.40 -1.74 10.80
CA ALA A 133 8.95 -0.70 11.73
C ALA A 133 9.22 0.71 11.20
N SER A 134 10.30 0.90 10.42
CA SER A 134 10.57 2.18 9.75
C SER A 134 9.54 2.52 8.68
N TRP A 135 8.87 1.51 8.13
CA TRP A 135 7.81 1.66 7.13
C TRP A 135 6.41 1.79 7.75
N GLY A 136 6.30 1.68 9.09
CA GLY A 136 5.01 1.75 9.79
C GLY A 136 4.13 0.51 9.61
N GLU A 137 4.69 -0.60 9.11
CA GLU A 137 3.95 -1.84 8.86
C GLU A 137 3.96 -2.74 10.10
N PRO A 138 2.80 -3.20 10.60
CA PRO A 138 2.75 -4.17 11.69
C PRO A 138 3.28 -5.53 11.23
N TYR A 139 4.07 -6.19 12.08
CA TYR A 139 4.66 -7.50 11.75
C TYR A 139 4.60 -8.47 12.93
N LEU A 140 4.52 -9.76 12.60
CA LEU A 140 4.63 -10.88 13.53
C LEU A 140 5.63 -11.88 12.96
N PHE A 141 6.74 -12.09 13.66
CA PHE A 141 7.74 -13.09 13.28
C PHE A 141 7.85 -14.13 14.40
N ASN A 142 7.58 -15.39 14.07
CA ASN A 142 7.61 -16.51 15.02
C ASN A 142 8.30 -17.73 14.39
N ILE A 143 9.30 -18.27 15.07
CA ILE A 143 9.99 -19.51 14.68
C ILE A 143 9.52 -20.61 15.63
N SER A 144 8.48 -21.37 15.25
CA SER A 144 7.95 -22.49 16.04
C SER A 144 8.03 -23.82 15.28
N LYS A 145 8.24 -24.92 16.02
CA LYS A 145 8.38 -26.29 15.49
C LYS A 145 7.03 -26.95 15.15
N THR A 146 5.91 -26.26 15.38
CA THR A 146 4.53 -26.77 15.27
C THR A 146 3.59 -25.76 14.58
N PRO A 147 2.49 -26.22 13.97
CA PRO A 147 1.49 -25.37 13.33
C PRO A 147 0.88 -24.36 14.31
N ILE A 148 0.63 -23.16 13.80
CA ILE A 148 0.52 -21.89 14.53
C ILE A 148 -0.83 -21.74 15.25
N HIS A 149 -0.82 -21.29 16.52
CA HIS A 149 -1.96 -20.62 17.16
C HIS A 149 -1.52 -19.58 18.18
N HIS A 150 -0.84 -18.49 17.80
CA HIS A 150 -0.86 -17.26 18.61
C HIS A 150 -0.67 -16.03 17.71
N ALA A 151 -1.66 -15.13 17.72
CA ALA A 151 -1.67 -13.85 17.02
C ALA A 151 -1.67 -12.72 18.06
N TYR A 152 -1.01 -11.60 17.74
CA TYR A 152 -1.10 -10.36 18.50
C TYR A 152 -1.67 -9.27 17.59
N GLY A 153 -2.76 -8.64 18.02
CA GLY A 153 -3.65 -7.84 17.17
C GLY A 153 -4.86 -8.66 16.67
N ASN A 154 -5.94 -7.96 16.30
CA ASN A 154 -7.18 -8.58 15.83
C ASN A 154 -6.98 -9.09 14.38
N CYS A 155 -6.19 -10.14 14.21
CA CYS A 155 -5.98 -10.82 12.93
C CYS A 155 -7.23 -11.65 12.60
N THR A 156 -8.34 -11.01 12.23
CA THR A 156 -9.60 -11.67 11.84
C THR A 156 -9.56 -12.24 10.42
N GLY A 157 -8.38 -12.54 9.88
CA GLY A 157 -8.26 -13.23 8.60
C GLY A 157 -8.65 -14.70 8.77
N THR A 158 -9.82 -15.08 8.28
CA THR A 158 -10.25 -16.48 8.27
C THR A 158 -9.24 -17.34 7.51
N SER A 159 -8.73 -18.38 8.17
CA SER A 159 -7.66 -19.26 7.69
C SER A 159 -8.13 -20.28 6.63
N GLU A 160 -9.22 -20.01 5.90
CA GLU A 160 -9.88 -20.98 5.02
C GLU A 160 -9.32 -21.04 3.58
N ALA A 161 -8.25 -20.30 3.27
CA ALA A 161 -7.78 -20.16 1.88
C ALA A 161 -6.65 -21.14 1.44
N TRP A 162 -6.16 -22.04 2.29
CA TRP A 162 -4.99 -22.88 1.96
C TRP A 162 -5.26 -24.39 1.77
N ARG A 163 -6.52 -24.84 1.65
CA ARG A 163 -6.78 -26.18 1.07
C ARG A 163 -6.70 -26.09 -0.45
N VAL A 164 -5.48 -26.16 -0.97
CA VAL A 164 -5.25 -26.57 -2.36
C VAL A 164 -5.48 -28.08 -2.38
N GLY A 165 -6.38 -28.51 -3.26
CA GLY A 165 -6.86 -29.90 -3.35
C GLY A 165 -5.75 -30.91 -3.61
N GLU A 166 -5.93 -32.07 -2.98
CA GLU A 166 -5.32 -33.34 -3.36
C GLU A 166 -5.87 -33.85 -4.70
#